data_AF-C2XNQ6-F1
#
_entry.id   AF-C2XNQ6-F1
#
_cell.length_a   1.000
_cell.length_b   1.000
_cell.length_c   1.000
_cell.angle_alpha   90.00
_cell.angle_beta   90.00
_cell.angle_gamma   90.00
#
_symmetry.space_group_name_H-M   'P 1'
#
loop_
_entity.id
_entity.type
_entity.pdbx_description
1 polymer ?
#
loop_
_entity_poly.entity_id
_entity_poly.type
_entity_poly.pdbx_seq_one_letter_code
_entity_poly.pdbx_strand_id
1 'polypeptide(L)'
;MGKKNVKKRELEKELNDIISELKGKQEEAYLKGEQIKDNKKIIEKIKVENSIFIEQQNYYKEQGIVLPSEEYWSNLKEAYEYRQLNTIWLTDELNFERGLLFLKAMKIHKLLLAFNFKAIKSTIRLLNNRTKLNLDDAENKRYLKNIWETIHLITPLISTTFASFSSMYKGIGKDSINYLFIDEAGQASPQQAAGAMWRAKNVIVVGDPIQIEPVVTIDQTILGDIRKYFSIDNR
;
A
#
# COMPACT_ATOMS: atom_id res chain seq x y z
N MET A 1 -58.62 -41.90 64.10
CA MET A 1 -58.70 -41.47 62.69
C MET A 1 -57.47 -40.65 62.19
N GLY A 2 -56.33 -40.59 62.92
CA GLY A 2 -55.24 -39.63 62.63
C GLY A 2 -54.13 -40.05 61.65
N LYS A 3 -53.73 -41.33 61.59
CA LYS A 3 -52.53 -41.75 60.80
C LYS A 3 -52.74 -41.80 59.28
N LYS A 4 -53.96 -42.05 58.80
CA LYS A 4 -54.29 -42.09 57.36
C LYS A 4 -54.25 -40.71 56.70
N ASN A 5 -54.47 -39.65 57.48
CA ASN A 5 -54.55 -38.27 56.98
C ASN A 5 -53.16 -37.60 56.87
N VAL A 6 -52.18 -38.04 57.66
CA VAL A 6 -50.79 -37.56 57.61
C VAL A 6 -50.07 -38.10 56.37
N LYS A 7 -50.15 -39.42 56.13
CA LYS A 7 -49.53 -40.07 54.97
C LYS A 7 -50.10 -39.58 53.63
N LYS A 8 -51.40 -39.23 53.62
CA LYS A 8 -52.05 -38.60 52.47
C LYS A 8 -51.48 -37.20 52.19
N ARG A 9 -51.27 -36.38 53.23
CA ARG A 9 -50.66 -35.05 53.10
C ARG A 9 -49.20 -35.10 52.66
N GLU A 10 -48.42 -36.08 53.13
CA GLU A 10 -47.04 -36.29 52.67
C GLU A 10 -47.01 -36.63 51.18
N LEU A 11 -47.86 -37.57 50.73
CA LEU A 11 -47.98 -37.92 49.30
C LEU A 11 -48.49 -36.75 48.45
N GLU A 12 -49.41 -35.93 48.95
CA GLU A 12 -49.86 -34.70 48.27
C GLU A 12 -48.72 -33.68 48.15
N LYS A 13 -47.83 -33.60 49.13
CA LYS A 13 -46.67 -32.71 49.12
C LYS A 13 -45.61 -33.18 48.13
N GLU A 14 -45.25 -34.46 48.16
CA GLU A 14 -44.35 -35.08 47.18
C GLU A 14 -44.89 -34.95 45.76
N LEU A 15 -46.19 -35.15 45.56
CA LEU A 15 -46.84 -34.98 44.26
C LEU A 15 -46.72 -33.53 43.76
N ASN A 16 -46.92 -32.54 44.62
CA ASN A 16 -46.79 -31.13 44.26
C ASN A 16 -45.34 -30.74 43.97
N ASP A 17 -44.37 -31.27 44.72
CA ASP A 17 -42.95 -31.04 44.49
C ASP A 17 -42.51 -31.63 43.13
N ILE A 18 -42.95 -32.85 42.81
CA ILE A 18 -42.71 -33.50 41.50
C ILE A 18 -43.36 -32.69 40.36
N ILE A 19 -44.60 -32.20 40.55
CA ILE A 19 -45.28 -31.38 39.54
C ILE A 19 -44.52 -30.06 39.31
N SER A 20 -44.00 -29.44 40.37
CA SER A 20 -43.20 -28.22 40.27
C SER A 20 -41.89 -28.47 39.51
N GLU A 21 -41.21 -29.58 39.83
CA GLU A 21 -39.96 -29.97 39.15
C GLU A 21 -40.20 -30.29 37.66
N LEU A 22 -41.30 -30.99 37.34
CA LEU A 22 -41.69 -31.29 35.96
C LEU A 22 -42.03 -30.02 35.16
N LYS A 23 -42.71 -29.04 35.77
CA LYS A 23 -42.97 -27.74 35.14
C LYS A 23 -41.67 -26.99 34.84
N GLY A 24 -40.73 -26.95 35.78
CA GLY A 24 -39.41 -26.34 35.58
C GLY A 24 -38.64 -27.00 34.43
N LYS A 25 -38.62 -28.34 34.39
CA LYS A 25 -37.99 -29.10 33.28
C LYS A 25 -38.68 -28.86 31.94
N GLN A 26 -40.00 -28.70 31.92
CA GLN A 26 -40.77 -28.39 30.71
C GLN A 26 -40.43 -27.00 30.15
N GLU A 27 -40.31 -26.00 31.01
CA GLU A 27 -39.95 -24.62 30.63
C GLU A 27 -38.49 -24.55 30.12
N GLU A 28 -37.58 -25.26 30.79
CA GLU A 28 -36.18 -25.38 30.32
C GLU A 28 -36.09 -26.09 28.96
N ALA A 29 -36.88 -27.14 28.74
CA ALA A 29 -36.96 -27.83 27.45
C ALA A 29 -37.53 -26.93 26.34
N TYR A 30 -38.50 -26.08 26.65
CA TYR A 30 -39.07 -25.11 25.72
C TYR A 30 -38.03 -24.07 25.29
N LEU A 31 -37.32 -23.46 26.25
CA LEU A 31 -36.26 -22.47 25.97
C LEU A 31 -35.11 -23.07 25.15
N LYS A 32 -34.70 -24.31 25.45
CA LYS A 32 -33.71 -25.05 24.63
C LYS A 32 -34.23 -25.29 23.20
N GLY A 33 -35.52 -25.58 23.04
CA GLY A 33 -36.17 -25.73 21.74
C GLY A 33 -36.13 -24.46 20.89
N GLU A 34 -36.40 -23.30 21.50
CA GLU A 34 -36.25 -21.99 20.83
C GLU A 34 -34.80 -21.71 20.42
N GLN A 35 -33.83 -21.93 21.31
CA GLN A 35 -32.41 -21.79 20.99
C GLN A 35 -31.97 -22.68 19.84
N ILE A 36 -32.44 -23.93 19.78
CA ILE A 36 -32.15 -24.85 18.67
C ILE A 36 -32.72 -24.31 17.35
N LYS A 37 -33.92 -23.70 17.38
CA LYS A 37 -34.54 -23.12 16.19
C LYS A 37 -33.74 -21.93 15.66
N ASP A 38 -33.25 -21.06 16.53
CA ASP A 38 -32.44 -19.92 16.12
C ASP A 38 -31.04 -20.34 15.66
N ASN A 39 -30.40 -21.30 16.35
CA ASN A 39 -29.14 -21.88 15.91
C ASN A 39 -29.25 -22.52 14.52
N LYS A 40 -30.39 -23.18 14.20
CA LYS A 40 -30.64 -23.71 12.85
C LYS A 40 -30.65 -22.61 11.78
N LYS A 41 -31.30 -21.48 12.04
CA LYS A 41 -31.29 -20.33 11.11
C LYS A 41 -29.88 -19.78 10.90
N ILE A 42 -29.10 -19.67 11.97
CA ILE A 42 -27.70 -19.19 11.90
C ILE A 42 -26.86 -20.16 11.06
N ILE A 43 -26.98 -21.48 11.30
CA ILE A 43 -26.28 -22.50 10.51
C ILE A 43 -26.66 -22.40 9.03
N GLU A 44 -27.93 -22.19 8.71
CA GLU A 44 -28.39 -22.05 7.34
C GLU A 44 -27.81 -20.79 6.66
N LYS A 45 -27.75 -19.67 7.38
CA LYS A 45 -27.07 -18.46 6.91
C LYS A 45 -25.58 -18.69 6.66
N ILE A 46 -24.87 -19.31 7.61
CA ILE A 46 -23.44 -19.63 7.47
C ILE A 46 -23.19 -20.56 6.29
N LYS A 47 -24.09 -21.52 6.02
CA LYS A 47 -23.97 -22.40 4.85
C LYS A 47 -24.04 -21.62 3.54
N VAL A 48 -24.97 -20.67 3.44
CA VAL A 48 -25.08 -19.80 2.26
C VAL A 48 -23.83 -18.93 2.12
N GLU A 49 -23.38 -18.29 3.20
CA GLU A 49 -22.15 -17.47 3.18
C GLU A 49 -20.91 -18.28 2.79
N ASN A 50 -20.76 -19.50 3.33
CA ASN A 50 -19.68 -20.40 2.96
C ASN A 50 -19.76 -20.81 1.49
N SER A 51 -20.95 -21.04 0.93
CA SER A 51 -21.09 -21.40 -0.48
C SER A 51 -20.61 -20.27 -1.41
N ILE A 52 -20.95 -19.02 -1.08
CA ILE A 52 -20.50 -17.83 -1.81
C ILE A 52 -18.99 -17.66 -1.67
N PHE A 53 -18.46 -17.85 -0.46
CA PHE A 53 -17.03 -17.73 -0.19
C PHE A 53 -16.20 -18.76 -0.98
N ILE A 54 -16.68 -20.01 -1.07
CA ILE A 54 -16.04 -21.08 -1.85
C ILE A 54 -16.04 -20.71 -3.35
N GLU A 55 -17.16 -20.20 -3.86
CA GLU A 55 -17.25 -19.75 -5.25
C GLU A 55 -16.24 -18.63 -5.55
N GLN A 56 -16.15 -17.64 -4.66
CA GLN A 56 -15.17 -16.55 -4.78
C GLN A 56 -13.72 -17.07 -4.72
N GLN A 57 -13.40 -17.98 -3.79
CA GLN A 57 -12.07 -18.58 -3.74
C GLN A 57 -11.71 -19.30 -5.04
N ASN A 58 -12.64 -20.07 -5.60
CA ASN A 58 -12.41 -20.80 -6.84
C ASN A 58 -12.17 -19.83 -8.00
N TYR A 59 -13.01 -18.80 -8.13
CA TYR A 59 -12.83 -17.75 -9.15
C TYR A 59 -11.45 -17.08 -9.02
N TYR A 60 -11.05 -16.64 -7.83
CA TYR A 60 -9.76 -15.97 -7.67
C TYR A 60 -8.56 -16.91 -7.89
N LYS A 61 -8.72 -18.19 -7.55
CA LYS A 61 -7.70 -19.22 -7.82
C LYS A 61 -7.53 -19.46 -9.32
N GLU A 62 -8.63 -19.50 -10.09
CA GLU A 62 -8.60 -19.58 -11.55
C GLU A 62 -7.98 -18.32 -12.18
N GLN A 63 -8.18 -17.16 -11.55
CA GLN A 63 -7.59 -15.88 -11.95
C GLN A 63 -6.11 -15.70 -11.57
N GLY A 64 -5.45 -16.75 -11.08
CA GLY A 64 -4.02 -16.73 -10.76
C GLY A 64 -3.64 -15.82 -9.60
N ILE A 65 -4.57 -15.51 -8.69
CA ILE A 65 -4.27 -14.61 -7.57
C ILE A 65 -3.14 -15.18 -6.70
N VAL A 66 -2.17 -14.33 -6.36
CA VAL A 66 -1.15 -14.66 -5.37
C VAL A 66 -1.48 -13.94 -4.06
N LEU A 67 -1.61 -14.73 -2.99
CA LEU A 67 -1.91 -14.23 -1.66
C LEU A 67 -0.65 -14.28 -0.77
N PRO A 68 -0.43 -13.25 0.06
CA PRO A 68 0.73 -13.16 0.93
C PRO A 68 0.57 -14.04 2.19
N SER A 69 0.60 -15.37 2.01
CA SER A 69 0.53 -16.35 3.11
C SER A 69 1.79 -16.35 3.98
N GLU A 70 1.77 -17.05 5.12
CA GLU A 70 2.97 -17.23 5.96
C GLU A 70 4.11 -17.90 5.18
N GLU A 71 3.80 -18.90 4.35
CA GLU A 71 4.76 -19.56 3.47
C GLU A 71 5.36 -18.60 2.44
N TYR A 72 4.52 -17.71 1.88
CA TYR A 72 4.96 -16.66 0.94
C TYR A 72 6.01 -15.74 1.57
N TRP A 73 5.92 -15.44 2.87
CA TRP A 73 6.88 -14.61 3.61
C TRP A 73 8.01 -15.37 4.29
N SER A 74 8.07 -16.68 4.11
CA SER A 74 9.12 -17.48 4.73
C SER A 74 10.52 -17.07 4.20
N ASN A 75 11.53 -17.34 5.03
CA ASN A 75 12.94 -17.12 4.69
C ASN A 75 13.53 -18.22 3.79
N LEU A 76 12.69 -19.09 3.24
CA LEU A 76 13.09 -20.13 2.30
C LEU A 76 13.53 -19.48 0.97
N LYS A 77 14.54 -20.07 0.33
CA LYS A 77 15.06 -19.57 -0.94
C LYS A 77 14.01 -19.64 -2.04
N GLU A 78 13.23 -20.71 -2.05
CA GLU A 78 12.15 -20.97 -2.99
C GLU A 78 11.04 -19.91 -2.84
N ALA A 79 10.69 -19.56 -1.60
CA ALA A 79 9.72 -18.50 -1.34
C ALA A 79 10.26 -17.14 -1.84
N TYR A 80 11.53 -16.83 -1.59
CA TYR A 80 12.15 -15.61 -2.14
C TYR A 80 12.12 -15.57 -3.67
N GLU A 81 12.54 -16.64 -4.35
CA GLU A 81 12.48 -16.75 -5.81
C GLU A 81 11.05 -16.62 -6.34
N TYR A 82 10.08 -17.22 -5.64
CA TYR A 82 8.66 -17.09 -5.97
C TYR A 82 8.16 -15.65 -5.87
N ARG A 83 8.55 -14.89 -4.83
CA ARG A 83 8.20 -13.47 -4.66
C ARG A 83 8.74 -12.59 -5.78
N GLN A 84 9.91 -12.91 -6.33
CA GLN A 84 10.51 -12.14 -7.43
C GLN A 84 9.76 -12.30 -8.76
N LEU A 85 9.06 -13.42 -8.94
CA LEU A 85 8.34 -13.74 -10.16
C LEU A 85 6.84 -13.39 -10.10
N ASN A 86 6.29 -13.21 -8.90
CA ASN A 86 4.85 -13.13 -8.70
C ASN A 86 4.43 -11.87 -7.94
N THR A 87 3.37 -11.22 -8.44
CA THR A 87 2.79 -10.02 -7.82
C THR A 87 1.58 -10.38 -6.96
N ILE A 88 1.57 -9.93 -5.70
CA ILE A 88 0.44 -10.14 -4.80
C ILE A 88 -0.80 -9.34 -5.23
N TRP A 89 -1.98 -9.86 -4.91
CA TRP A 89 -3.28 -9.18 -5.12
C TRP A 89 -3.55 -8.71 -6.55
N LEU A 90 -2.94 -9.36 -7.54
CA LEU A 90 -3.15 -9.09 -8.95
C LEU A 90 -3.78 -10.30 -9.61
N THR A 91 -4.99 -10.15 -10.13
CA THR A 91 -5.65 -11.14 -10.99
C THR A 91 -5.32 -10.86 -12.46
N ASP A 92 -5.44 -11.90 -13.29
CA ASP A 92 -5.25 -11.77 -14.74
C ASP A 92 -6.22 -10.74 -15.35
N GLU A 93 -7.50 -10.81 -14.98
CA GLU A 93 -8.51 -9.84 -15.43
C GLU A 93 -8.17 -8.40 -15.01
N LEU A 94 -7.76 -8.18 -13.75
CA LEU A 94 -7.38 -6.86 -13.28
C LEU A 94 -6.15 -6.34 -14.01
N ASN A 95 -5.15 -7.19 -14.25
CA ASN A 95 -3.94 -6.81 -14.97
C ASN A 95 -4.26 -6.42 -16.42
N PHE A 96 -5.15 -7.19 -17.08
CA PHE A 96 -5.63 -6.89 -18.42
C PHE A 96 -6.35 -5.55 -18.48
N GLU A 97 -7.32 -5.31 -17.59
CA GLU A 97 -8.09 -4.06 -17.57
C GLU A 97 -7.21 -2.84 -17.23
N ARG A 98 -6.23 -2.99 -16.32
CA ARG A 98 -5.21 -1.97 -16.05
C ARG A 98 -4.41 -1.62 -17.30
N GLY A 99 -3.98 -2.64 -18.05
CA GLY A 99 -3.30 -2.46 -19.33
C GLY A 99 -4.17 -1.74 -20.36
N LEU A 100 -5.44 -2.13 -20.49
CA LEU A 100 -6.38 -1.51 -21.42
C LEU A 100 -6.65 -0.04 -21.06
N LEU A 101 -6.83 0.27 -19.78
CA LEU A 101 -6.98 1.64 -19.29
C LEU A 101 -5.73 2.47 -19.60
N PHE A 102 -4.55 1.94 -19.34
CA PHE A 102 -3.28 2.61 -19.65
C PHE A 102 -3.17 2.91 -21.15
N LEU A 103 -3.46 1.95 -22.02
CA LEU A 103 -3.45 2.16 -23.48
C LEU A 103 -4.43 3.24 -23.93
N LYS A 104 -5.65 3.26 -23.37
CA LYS A 104 -6.65 4.30 -23.64
C LYS A 104 -6.16 5.68 -23.18
N ALA A 105 -5.58 5.77 -21.97
CA ALA A 105 -4.99 7.01 -21.46
C ALA A 105 -3.83 7.51 -22.33
N MET A 106 -2.96 6.61 -22.80
CA MET A 106 -1.86 6.95 -23.71
C MET A 106 -2.33 7.48 -25.06
N LYS A 107 -3.47 7.00 -25.58
CA LYS A 107 -4.08 7.56 -26.80
C LYS A 107 -4.51 9.03 -26.59
N ILE A 108 -5.17 9.32 -25.47
CA ILE A 108 -5.57 10.69 -25.11
C ILE A 108 -4.33 11.56 -24.94
N HIS A 109 -3.32 11.06 -24.23
CA HIS A 109 -2.07 11.75 -24.01
C HIS A 109 -1.37 12.12 -25.33
N LYS A 110 -1.26 11.16 -26.26
CA LYS A 110 -0.73 11.39 -27.61
C LYS A 110 -1.50 12.49 -28.36
N LEU A 111 -2.83 12.47 -28.31
CA LEU A 111 -3.66 13.49 -28.95
C LEU A 111 -3.43 14.87 -28.33
N LEU A 112 -3.35 14.95 -26.99
CA LEU A 112 -3.04 16.19 -26.28
C LEU A 112 -1.71 16.77 -26.74
N LEU A 113 -0.66 15.95 -26.89
CA LEU A 113 0.63 16.40 -27.40
C LEU A 113 0.54 16.84 -28.88
N ALA A 114 -0.16 16.08 -29.71
CA ALA A 114 -0.31 16.38 -31.13
C ALA A 114 -1.04 17.72 -31.38
N PHE A 115 -2.16 17.96 -30.67
CA PHE A 115 -2.92 19.21 -30.78
C PHE A 115 -2.15 20.43 -30.25
N ASN A 116 -1.23 20.22 -29.30
CA ASN A 116 -0.40 21.28 -28.71
C ASN A 116 1.03 21.33 -29.26
N PHE A 117 1.28 20.73 -30.43
CA PHE A 117 2.60 20.59 -31.04
C PHE A 117 3.42 21.89 -31.08
N LYS A 118 2.80 23.03 -31.42
CA LYS A 118 3.52 24.31 -31.53
C LYS A 118 4.11 24.76 -30.18
N ALA A 119 3.34 24.64 -29.11
CA ALA A 119 3.77 24.97 -27.75
C ALA A 119 4.87 24.01 -27.27
N ILE A 120 4.71 22.72 -27.51
CA ILE A 120 5.70 21.69 -27.19
C ILE A 120 7.01 21.94 -27.94
N LYS A 121 6.96 22.16 -29.25
CA LYS A 121 8.15 22.46 -30.08
C LYS A 121 8.88 23.70 -29.59
N SER A 122 8.14 24.76 -29.25
CA SER A 122 8.72 25.97 -28.67
C SER A 122 9.42 25.67 -27.34
N THR A 123 8.77 24.90 -26.46
CA THR A 123 9.31 24.55 -25.15
C THR A 123 10.58 23.72 -25.23
N ILE A 124 10.64 22.73 -26.15
CA ILE A 124 11.86 21.95 -26.40
C ILE A 124 12.99 22.87 -26.91
N ARG A 125 12.69 23.82 -27.80
CA ARG A 125 13.69 24.79 -28.28
C ARG A 125 14.22 25.66 -27.13
N LEU A 126 13.36 26.07 -26.21
CA LEU A 126 13.74 26.85 -25.03
C LEU A 126 14.58 26.00 -24.05
N LEU A 127 14.21 24.74 -23.82
CA LEU A 127 15.00 23.81 -23.00
C LEU A 127 16.44 23.66 -23.51
N ASN A 128 16.61 23.55 -24.84
CA ASN A 128 17.93 23.45 -25.48
C ASN A 128 18.76 24.73 -25.32
N ASN A 129 18.11 25.89 -25.17
CA ASN A 129 18.75 27.19 -24.98
C ASN A 129 18.74 27.67 -23.52
N ARG A 130 18.36 26.81 -22.56
CA ARG A 130 18.14 27.20 -21.15
C ARG A 130 19.37 27.78 -20.46
N THR A 131 20.57 27.46 -20.95
CA THR A 131 21.84 28.01 -20.45
C THR A 131 21.97 29.52 -20.65
N LYS A 132 21.16 30.11 -21.54
CA LYS A 132 21.08 31.56 -21.77
C LYS A 132 20.17 32.29 -20.77
N LEU A 133 19.41 31.56 -19.94
CA LEU A 133 18.53 32.17 -18.95
C LEU A 133 19.36 32.71 -17.77
N ASN A 134 19.08 33.95 -17.36
CA ASN A 134 19.66 34.51 -16.15
C ASN A 134 18.94 33.93 -14.93
N LEU A 135 19.62 33.07 -14.17
CA LEU A 135 19.07 32.43 -12.97
C LEU A 135 19.03 33.35 -11.74
N ASP A 136 19.43 34.61 -11.83
CA ASP A 136 19.20 35.60 -10.78
C ASP A 136 17.88 36.33 -10.96
N ASP A 137 17.34 36.30 -12.18
CA ASP A 137 16.06 36.91 -12.52
C ASP A 137 14.87 35.97 -12.20
N ALA A 138 13.86 36.53 -11.52
CA ALA A 138 12.69 35.78 -11.08
C ALA A 138 11.82 35.32 -12.26
N GLU A 139 11.75 36.12 -13.32
CA GLU A 139 10.95 35.81 -14.50
C GLU A 139 11.54 34.62 -15.27
N ASN A 140 12.85 34.61 -15.48
CA ASN A 140 13.59 33.51 -16.07
C ASN A 140 13.48 32.20 -15.27
N LYS A 141 13.48 32.27 -13.93
CA LYS A 141 13.20 31.09 -13.08
C LYS A 141 11.79 30.55 -13.32
N ARG A 142 10.79 31.43 -13.44
CA ARG A 142 9.41 31.04 -13.76
C ARG A 142 9.32 30.38 -15.15
N TYR A 143 10.01 30.91 -16.15
CA TYR A 143 10.08 30.28 -17.47
C TYR A 143 10.72 28.91 -17.42
N LEU A 144 11.84 28.78 -16.71
CA LEU A 144 12.50 27.50 -16.52
C LEU A 144 11.58 26.47 -15.86
N LYS A 145 10.83 26.86 -14.82
CA LYS A 145 9.84 26.00 -14.18
C LYS A 145 8.79 25.51 -15.18
N ASN A 146 8.18 26.42 -15.94
CA ASN A 146 7.15 26.07 -16.93
C ASN A 146 7.69 25.14 -18.04
N ILE A 147 8.95 25.32 -18.44
CA ILE A 147 9.63 24.41 -19.38
C ILE A 147 9.64 22.99 -18.80
N TRP A 148 10.07 22.82 -17.54
CA TRP A 148 10.11 21.50 -16.91
C TRP A 148 8.73 20.88 -16.68
N GLU A 149 7.73 21.66 -16.28
CA GLU A 149 6.35 21.17 -16.17
C GLU A 149 5.84 20.62 -17.52
N THR A 150 6.20 21.28 -18.63
CA THR A 150 5.86 20.78 -19.97
C THR A 150 6.66 19.53 -20.34
N ILE A 151 7.92 19.42 -19.93
CA ILE A 151 8.73 18.21 -20.14
C ILE A 151 8.17 17.03 -19.35
N HIS A 152 7.75 17.23 -18.09
CA HIS A 152 7.06 16.21 -17.30
C HIS A 152 5.71 15.81 -17.89
N LEU A 153 5.04 16.74 -18.57
CA LEU A 153 3.85 16.41 -19.36
C LEU A 153 4.19 15.55 -20.58
N ILE A 154 5.28 15.81 -21.30
CA ILE A 154 5.65 15.01 -22.50
C ILE A 154 6.17 13.62 -22.11
N THR A 155 6.93 13.54 -21.03
CA THR A 155 7.56 12.31 -20.55
C THR A 155 7.34 12.21 -19.05
N PRO A 156 6.32 11.44 -18.60
CA PRO A 156 5.93 11.38 -17.19
C PRO A 156 6.97 10.68 -16.30
N LEU A 157 7.99 10.07 -16.88
CA LEU A 157 9.09 9.42 -16.18
C LEU A 157 10.44 9.88 -16.75
N ILE A 158 11.30 10.40 -15.88
CA ILE A 158 12.66 10.84 -16.25
C ILE A 158 13.64 10.12 -15.34
N SER A 159 14.54 9.32 -15.93
CA SER A 159 15.65 8.68 -15.21
C SER A 159 16.93 9.48 -15.37
N THR A 160 17.71 9.59 -14.29
CA THR A 160 19.02 10.24 -14.28
C THR A 160 19.81 9.79 -13.06
N THR A 161 21.13 9.88 -13.11
CA THR A 161 22.01 9.62 -11.96
C THR A 161 22.15 10.87 -11.09
N PHE A 162 22.56 10.73 -9.82
CA PHE A 162 22.79 11.89 -8.96
C PHE A 162 23.84 12.86 -9.51
N ALA A 163 24.88 12.36 -10.18
CA ALA A 163 25.90 13.19 -10.82
C ALA A 163 25.30 14.13 -11.88
N SER A 164 24.39 13.62 -12.70
CA SER A 164 23.74 14.37 -13.78
C SER A 164 22.57 15.24 -13.28
N PHE A 165 21.90 14.83 -12.20
CA PHE A 165 20.72 15.50 -11.67
C PHE A 165 20.99 16.99 -11.38
N SER A 166 22.12 17.31 -10.76
CA SER A 166 22.50 18.67 -10.35
C SER A 166 22.53 19.66 -11.52
N SER A 167 23.12 19.24 -12.64
CA SER A 167 23.22 20.05 -13.86
C SER A 167 21.91 20.07 -14.65
N MET A 168 21.19 18.94 -14.67
CA MET A 168 19.92 18.78 -15.37
C MET A 168 18.85 19.73 -14.79
N TYR A 169 18.63 19.69 -13.48
CA TYR A 169 17.63 20.51 -12.77
C TYR A 169 18.23 21.79 -12.18
N LYS A 170 19.34 22.30 -12.74
CA LYS A 170 19.95 23.55 -12.28
C LYS A 170 18.96 24.71 -12.38
N GLY A 171 18.84 25.49 -11.31
CA GLY A 171 17.91 26.64 -11.24
C GLY A 171 16.47 26.28 -10.91
N ILE A 172 16.16 24.99 -10.75
CA ILE A 172 14.84 24.53 -10.31
C ILE A 172 14.72 24.65 -8.81
N GLY A 173 13.61 25.26 -8.38
CA GLY A 173 13.33 25.52 -6.98
C GLY A 173 12.78 24.31 -6.24
N LYS A 174 12.58 24.51 -4.93
CA LYS A 174 11.97 23.55 -4.01
C LYS A 174 10.63 23.03 -4.55
N ASP A 175 10.29 21.78 -4.23
CA ASP A 175 8.96 21.19 -4.45
C ASP A 175 8.47 21.24 -5.92
N SER A 176 9.40 21.25 -6.89
CA SER A 176 9.09 21.34 -8.33
C SER A 176 8.84 19.96 -8.96
N ILE A 177 9.32 18.89 -8.34
CA ILE A 177 9.13 17.50 -8.78
C ILE A 177 8.10 16.85 -7.86
N ASN A 178 7.07 16.21 -8.40
CA ASN A 178 6.01 15.62 -7.56
C ASN A 178 6.48 14.38 -6.80
N TYR A 179 7.17 13.47 -7.48
CA TYR A 179 7.70 12.23 -6.91
C TYR A 179 9.14 12.02 -7.38
N LEU A 180 10.02 11.74 -6.44
CA LEU A 180 11.40 11.31 -6.69
C LEU A 180 11.54 9.87 -6.19
N PHE A 181 11.98 8.98 -7.07
CA PHE A 181 12.37 7.62 -6.74
C PHE A 181 13.89 7.56 -6.74
N ILE A 182 14.46 7.10 -5.62
CA ILE A 182 15.90 6.83 -5.48
C ILE A 182 16.02 5.32 -5.37
N ASP A 183 16.68 4.72 -6.34
CA ASP A 183 17.08 3.32 -6.32
C ASP A 183 18.52 3.18 -5.82
N GLU A 184 18.88 2.01 -5.31
CA GLU A 184 20.20 1.70 -4.75
C GLU A 184 20.70 2.74 -3.74
N ALA A 185 19.78 3.28 -2.92
CA ALA A 185 20.08 4.38 -2.01
C ALA A 185 21.20 4.07 -1.01
N GLY A 186 21.39 2.79 -0.67
CA GLY A 186 22.48 2.31 0.19
C GLY A 186 23.87 2.55 -0.39
N GLN A 187 24.01 2.77 -1.70
CA GLN A 187 25.29 3.02 -2.37
C GLN A 187 25.56 4.50 -2.65
N ALA A 188 24.59 5.39 -2.38
CA ALA A 188 24.73 6.82 -2.62
C ALA A 188 25.02 7.57 -1.32
N SER A 189 25.96 8.52 -1.37
CA SER A 189 26.18 9.41 -0.22
C SER A 189 24.96 10.33 -0.03
N PRO A 190 24.51 10.61 1.22
CA PRO A 190 23.34 11.47 1.46
C PRO A 190 23.45 12.85 0.80
N GLN A 191 24.66 13.38 0.68
CA GLN A 191 24.95 14.68 0.06
C GLN A 191 24.57 14.69 -1.43
N GLN A 192 24.74 13.57 -2.13
CA GLN A 192 24.37 13.43 -3.54
C GLN A 192 22.85 13.48 -3.74
N ALA A 193 22.08 12.93 -2.79
CA ALA A 193 20.62 12.92 -2.83
C ALA A 193 19.98 14.23 -2.35
N ALA A 194 20.62 14.96 -1.44
CA ALA A 194 20.04 16.12 -0.76
C ALA A 194 19.43 17.16 -1.71
N GLY A 195 20.14 17.52 -2.79
CA GLY A 195 19.63 18.47 -3.77
C GLY A 195 18.41 17.96 -4.53
N ALA A 196 18.38 16.67 -4.88
CA ALA A 196 17.23 16.05 -5.55
C ALA A 196 16.02 16.01 -4.62
N MET A 197 16.22 15.62 -3.35
CA MET A 197 15.20 15.60 -2.31
C MET A 197 14.62 17.00 -2.06
N TRP A 198 15.46 18.04 -1.99
CA TRP A 198 14.99 19.43 -1.80
C TRP A 198 14.05 19.90 -2.90
N ARG A 199 14.19 19.38 -4.13
CA ARG A 199 13.33 19.73 -5.28
C ARG A 199 12.09 18.85 -5.40
N ALA A 200 11.96 17.81 -4.57
CA ALA A 200 10.87 16.85 -4.64
C ALA A 200 9.85 17.07 -3.53
N LYS A 201 8.55 16.94 -3.85
CA LYS A 201 7.46 16.98 -2.87
C LYS A 201 7.38 15.69 -2.06
N ASN A 202 7.55 14.56 -2.75
CA ASN A 202 7.52 13.22 -2.17
C ASN A 202 8.76 12.46 -2.63
N VAL A 203 9.39 11.75 -1.70
CA VAL A 203 10.60 10.96 -1.97
C VAL A 203 10.35 9.53 -1.54
N ILE A 204 10.60 8.59 -2.45
CA ILE A 204 10.60 7.16 -2.18
C ILE A 204 12.05 6.69 -2.34
N VAL A 205 12.61 6.17 -1.26
CA VAL A 205 14.00 5.72 -1.18
C VAL A 205 14.00 4.20 -1.07
N VAL A 206 14.58 3.54 -2.04
CA VAL A 206 14.73 2.08 -2.10
C VAL A 206 16.22 1.77 -2.08
N GLY A 207 16.61 0.84 -1.24
CA GLY A 207 17.97 0.34 -1.16
C GLY A 207 17.97 -1.03 -0.51
N ASP A 208 18.96 -1.85 -0.88
CA ASP A 208 19.22 -3.12 -0.24
C ASP A 208 20.29 -2.92 0.85
N PRO A 209 19.96 -3.07 2.15
CA PRO A 209 20.92 -2.87 3.24
C PRO A 209 22.04 -3.92 3.26
N ILE A 210 21.94 -5.00 2.48
CA ILE A 210 22.98 -6.03 2.37
C ILE A 210 24.05 -5.64 1.34
N GLN A 211 23.80 -4.64 0.50
CA GLN A 211 24.76 -4.15 -0.49
C GLN A 211 25.78 -3.18 0.14
N ILE A 212 26.89 -2.96 -0.57
CA ILE A 212 28.07 -2.24 -0.08
C ILE A 212 27.70 -0.78 0.27
N GLU A 213 28.14 -0.33 1.45
CA GLU A 213 28.00 1.06 1.91
C GLU A 213 28.72 2.06 0.98
N PRO A 214 28.25 3.32 0.92
CA PRO A 214 28.82 4.30 0.01
C PRO A 214 30.25 4.65 0.43
N VAL A 215 31.14 4.83 -0.55
CA VAL A 215 32.51 5.28 -0.26
C VAL A 215 32.47 6.75 0.17
N VAL A 216 32.53 7.00 1.48
CA VAL A 216 32.62 8.35 2.05
C VAL A 216 34.09 8.77 2.07
N THR A 217 34.42 9.80 1.31
CA THR A 217 35.78 10.38 1.25
C THR A 217 36.03 11.47 2.30
N ILE A 218 35.01 11.84 3.07
CA ILE A 218 35.09 12.86 4.13
C ILE A 218 35.64 12.21 5.41
N ASP A 219 36.57 12.89 6.07
CA ASP A 219 37.13 12.47 7.35
C ASP A 219 36.03 12.32 8.43
N GLN A 220 36.01 11.18 9.12
CA GLN A 220 35.02 10.87 10.15
C GLN A 220 35.02 11.87 11.31
N THR A 221 36.17 12.51 11.60
CA THR A 221 36.30 13.53 12.64
C THR A 221 35.47 14.77 12.32
N ILE A 222 35.53 15.23 11.06
CA ILE A 222 34.73 16.38 10.58
C ILE A 222 33.24 16.06 10.66
N LEU A 223 32.85 14.84 10.27
CA LEU A 223 31.46 14.39 10.39
C LEU A 223 31.02 14.35 11.85
N GLY A 224 31.88 13.87 12.76
CA GLY A 224 31.63 13.87 14.21
C GLY A 224 31.41 15.26 14.79
N ASP A 225 32.23 16.24 14.38
CA ASP A 225 32.11 17.63 14.83
C ASP A 225 30.83 18.30 14.35
N ILE A 226 30.50 18.15 13.05
CA ILE A 226 29.23 18.64 12.47
C ILE A 226 28.04 18.00 13.20
N ARG A 227 28.13 16.70 13.45
CA ARG A 227 27.08 15.93 14.12
C ARG A 227 26.84 16.39 15.55
N LYS A 228 27.92 16.65 16.30
CA LYS A 228 27.85 17.21 17.65
C LYS A 228 27.26 18.62 17.64
N TYR A 229 27.63 19.45 16.66
CA TYR A 229 27.06 20.78 16.49
C TYR A 229 25.55 20.75 16.24
N PHE A 230 25.07 19.84 15.38
CA PHE A 230 23.63 19.70 15.08
C PHE A 230 22.85 18.80 16.06
N SER A 231 23.50 18.28 17.12
CA SER A 231 22.87 17.41 18.13
C SER A 231 22.19 16.16 17.56
N ILE A 232 22.81 15.53 16.55
CA ILE A 232 22.27 14.33 15.89
C ILE A 232 22.74 13.07 16.63
N ASP A 233 21.80 12.16 16.93
CA ASP A 233 22.01 10.95 17.73
C ASP A 233 22.85 9.86 17.01
N ASN A 234 23.33 8.86 17.75
CA ASN A 234 24.36 7.87 17.34
C ASN A 234 23.86 6.68 16.53
N ARG A 235 22.66 6.77 15.93
CA ARG A 235 21.98 5.63 15.31
C ARG A 235 22.27 5.50 13.83
#